data_AF-A0A356RBR9-F1
#
_entry.id   AF-A0A356RBR9-F1
#
_cell.length_a   1.000
_cell.length_b   1.000
_cell.length_c   1.000
_cell.angle_alpha   90.00
_cell.angle_beta   90.00
_cell.angle_gamma   90.00
#
_symmetry.space_group_name_H-M   'P 1'
#
loop_
_entity.id
_entity.type
_entity.pdbx_description
1 polymer ?
#
loop_
_entity_poly.entity_id
_entity_poly.type
_entity_poly.pdbx_seq_one_letter_code
_entity_poly.pdbx_strand_id
1 'polypeptide(L)' 'MNCDVKRVLVLLCFTGSLLGVMACEQEGPAERAGERVDESMEKAGEKMEEAGENIQDSAN' A
#
# COMPACT_ATOMS: atom_id res chain seq x y z
N MET A 1 36.35 -25.86 9.68
CA MET A 1 34.89 -26.04 9.70
C MET A 1 34.07 -24.76 9.54
N ASN A 2 34.59 -23.56 9.80
CA ASN A 2 33.81 -22.31 9.64
C ASN A 2 33.64 -21.85 8.17
N CYS A 3 34.46 -22.37 7.24
CA CYS A 3 34.34 -22.05 5.80
C CYS A 3 33.14 -22.75 5.14
N ASP A 4 32.82 -23.98 5.54
CA ASP A 4 31.68 -24.72 5.00
C ASP A 4 30.35 -24.14 5.50
N VAL A 5 30.27 -23.76 6.78
CA VAL A 5 29.11 -23.06 7.35
C VAL A 5 28.86 -21.72 6.67
N LYS A 6 29.92 -20.94 6.40
CA LYS A 6 29.81 -19.68 5.65
C LYS A 6 29.30 -19.89 4.22
N ARG A 7 29.77 -20.94 3.53
CA ARG A 7 29.29 -21.26 2.17
C ARG A 7 27.83 -21.71 2.17
N VAL A 8 27.42 -22.53 3.14
CA VAL A 8 26.02 -22.99 3.27
C VAL A 8 25.09 -21.81 3.61
N LEU A 9 25.50 -20.91 4.52
CA LEU A 9 24.71 -19.74 4.89
C LEU A 9 24.51 -18.78 3.70
N VAL A 10 25.56 -18.52 2.93
CA VAL A 10 25.47 -17.67 1.73
C VAL A 10 24.56 -18.27 0.67
N LEU A 11 24.64 -19.59 0.44
CA LEU A 11 23.75 -20.30 -0.48
C LEU A 11 22.28 -20.24 -0.05
N LEU A 12 22.01 -20.38 1.24
CA LEU A 12 20.65 -20.35 1.81
C LEU A 12 20.03 -18.94 1.77
N CYS A 13 20.84 -17.89 1.95
CA CYS A 13 20.39 -16.52 1.75
C CYS A 13 20.11 -16.20 0.26
N PHE A 14 20.93 -16.69 -0.66
CA PHE A 14 20.73 -16.47 -2.09
C PHE A 14 19.44 -17.11 -2.61
N THR A 15 19.08 -18.31 -2.13
CA THR A 15 17.82 -18.97 -2.52
C THR A 15 16.60 -18.29 -1.89
N GLY A 16 16.73 -17.74 -0.67
CA GLY A 16 15.66 -16.98 -0.02
C GLY A 16 15.31 -15.67 -0.73
N SER A 17 16.31 -14.97 -1.28
CA SER A 17 16.08 -13.71 -1.99
C SER A 17 15.24 -13.86 -3.25
N LEU A 18 15.31 -14.99 -3.97
CA LEU A 18 14.47 -15.21 -5.16
C LEU A 18 12.97 -15.30 -4.82
N LEU A 19 12.62 -15.75 -3.61
CA LEU A 19 11.23 -15.82 -3.15
C LEU A 19 10.70 -14.46 -2.69
N GLY A 20 11.57 -13.57 -2.19
CA GLY A 20 11.21 -12.22 -1.76
C GLY A 20 10.90 -11.25 -2.90
N VAL A 21 11.52 -11.43 -4.08
CA VAL A 21 11.32 -10.53 -5.23
C VAL A 21 9.88 -10.58 -5.76
N MET A 22 9.20 -11.73 -5.70
CA MET A 22 7.80 -11.85 -6.12
C MET A 22 6.82 -11.07 -5.22
N ALA A 23 7.26 -10.65 -4.03
CA ALA A 23 6.47 -9.85 -3.09
C ALA A 23 6.70 -8.33 -3.22
N CYS A 24 7.65 -7.89 -4.05
CA CYS A 24 7.99 -6.46 -4.16
C CYS A 24 7.22 -5.69 -5.24
N GLU A 25 6.54 -6.34 -6.18
CA GLU A 25 5.96 -5.65 -7.35
C GLU A 25 4.43 -5.69 -7.44
N GLN A 26 3.73 -6.43 -6.58
CA GLN A 26 2.27 -6.48 -6.59
C GLN A 26 1.72 -5.84 -5.32
N GLU A 27 0.94 -4.77 -5.48
CA GLU A 27 0.20 -4.14 -4.38
C GLU A 27 -0.49 -5.19 -3.51
N GLY A 28 -0.33 -5.06 -2.20
CA GLY A 28 -0.94 -5.97 -1.25
C GLY A 28 -2.47 -5.86 -1.26
N PRO A 29 -3.18 -6.92 -0.83
CA PRO A 29 -4.63 -6.83 -0.61
C PRO A 29 -5.00 -5.73 0.40
N ALA A 30 -4.10 -5.41 1.34
CA ALA A 30 -4.28 -4.32 2.30
C ALA A 30 -4.09 -2.94 1.68
N GLU A 31 -3.08 -2.73 0.81
CA GLU A 31 -2.89 -1.47 0.08
C GLU A 31 -4.10 -1.16 -0.80
N ARG A 32 -4.56 -2.13 -1.61
CA ARG A 32 -5.77 -1.95 -2.42
C ARG A 32 -7.03 -1.66 -1.61
N ALA A 33 -7.12 -2.19 -0.40
CA ALA A 33 -8.25 -1.90 0.48
C ALA A 33 -8.14 -0.49 1.08
N GLY A 34 -6.93 -0.08 1.48
CA GLY A 34 -6.64 1.28 1.94
C GLY A 34 -6.96 2.31 0.87
N GLU A 35 -6.49 2.11 -0.36
CA GLU A 35 -6.72 3.02 -1.47
C GLU A 35 -8.21 3.23 -1.78
N ARG A 36 -9.03 2.16 -1.73
CA ARG A 36 -10.48 2.27 -1.90
C ARG A 36 -11.16 3.06 -0.78
N VAL A 37 -10.68 2.93 0.45
CA VAL A 37 -11.20 3.68 1.60
C VAL A 37 -10.84 5.16 1.44
N ASP A 38 -9.59 5.46 1.09
CA ASP A 38 -9.12 6.82 0.85
C ASP A 38 -9.91 7.50 -0.29
N GLU A 39 -10.12 6.81 -1.42
CA GLU A 39 -10.93 7.33 -2.55
C GLU A 39 -12.39 7.59 -2.14
N SER A 40 -12.94 6.73 -1.28
CA SER A 40 -14.30 6.90 -0.76
C SER A 40 -14.40 8.11 0.17
N MET A 41 -13.38 8.33 1.00
CA MET A 41 -13.32 9.49 1.90
C MET A 41 -13.15 10.80 1.13
N GLU A 42 -12.32 10.82 0.09
CA GLU A 42 -12.14 11.99 -0.78
C GLU A 42 -13.46 12.39 -1.44
N LYS A 43 -14.15 11.45 -2.07
CA LYS A 43 -15.48 11.69 -2.68
C LYS A 43 -16.50 12.17 -1.66
N ALA A 44 -16.50 11.61 -0.46
CA ALA A 44 -17.41 12.06 0.61
C ALA A 44 -17.09 13.51 1.04
N GLY A 45 -15.82 13.87 1.12
CA GLY A 45 -15.35 15.23 1.39
C GLY A 45 -15.80 16.22 0.32
N GLU A 46 -15.56 15.93 -0.95
CA GLU A 46 -15.99 16.78 -2.07
C GLU A 46 -17.50 17.05 -2.05
N LYS A 47 -18.32 16.01 -1.82
CA LYS A 47 -19.77 16.17 -1.74
C LYS A 47 -20.22 17.02 -0.56
N MET A 48 -19.53 16.91 0.57
CA MET A 48 -19.81 17.71 1.76
C MET A 48 -19.49 19.18 1.51
N GLU A 49 -18.38 19.46 0.83
CA GLU A 49 -17.96 20.80 0.44
C GLU A 49 -18.95 21.42 -0.54
N GLU A 50 -19.32 20.70 -1.61
CA GLU A 50 -20.34 21.13 -2.58
C GLU A 50 -21.69 21.43 -1.90
N ALA A 51 -22.12 20.60 -0.96
CA ALA A 51 -23.34 20.84 -0.19
C ALA A 51 -23.21 22.08 0.71
N GLY A 52 -22.05 22.31 1.32
CA GLY A 52 -21.75 23.49 2.12
C GLY A 52 -21.77 24.77 1.29
N GLU A 53 -21.16 24.76 0.11
CA GLU A 53 -21.17 25.89 -0.82
C GLU A 53 -22.59 26.22 -1.29
N ASN A 54 -23.39 25.22 -1.68
CA ASN A 54 -24.80 25.44 -2.07
C ASN A 54 -25.65 26.07 -0.96
N ILE A 55 -25.42 25.68 0.30
CA ILE A 55 -26.11 26.27 1.46
C ILE A 55 -25.66 27.73 1.67
N GLN A 56 -24.36 27.99 1.55
CA GLN A 56 -23.81 29.35 1.70
C GLN A 56 -24.32 30.29 0.60
N ASP A 57 -24.38 29.82 -0.64
CA ASP A 57 -24.90 30.58 -1.79
C ASP A 57 -26.40 30.88 -1.63
N SER A 58 -27.17 29.92 -1.12
CA SER A 58 -28.61 30.09 -0.85
C SER A 58 -28.93 30.97 0.37
N ALA A 59 -27.95 31.18 1.26
CA ALA A 59 -28.11 31.98 2.48
C ALA A 59 -27.75 33.46 2.29
N ASN A 60 -27.24 33.83 1.11
CA ASN A 60 -26.85 35.19 0.72
C ASN A 60 -27.87 35.82 -0.24
#